data_AF-A0A8S9L5N2-F1
#
_entry.id   AF-A0A8S9L5N2-F1
#
_cell.length_a   1.000
_cell.length_b   1.000
_cell.length_c   1.000
_cell.angle_alpha   90.00
_cell.angle_beta   90.00
_cell.angle_gamma   90.00
#
_symmetry.space_group_name_H-M   'P 1'
#
loop_
_entity.id
_entity.type
_entity.pdbx_description
1 polymer ?
#
loop_
_entity_poly.entity_id
_entity_poly.type
_entity_poly.pdbx_seq_one_letter_code
_entity_poly.pdbx_strand_id
1 'polypeptide(L)'
;MWNQRPSFRFEIDNFSEKKSLISSKTFVSGGCEWYFQINPKGDRISDGHLPLYLYVANSTTLRTGWKRSANYYFVLLNQSDKELHRSPISLSSNLFCAKTPAWGFAKTIPVNKFQEKGFLEKDRLIIEVHIKVIEAFDGEGGDVSNNKKKKTIDINGFQVFASQVTKVGKIFTEHPDIALDFKPTKQEVKTAYMNVLLRVIKTLDKPPKSLSETRLNKASSELSELMDVGFKLDWLKSKLEEVSLERKKPDVDGSQLSDDDNESRFEEVEERVKHIELKLDEVSLGRKLSDDDNESRAKRVEERVKDLELKLDEVSFGRKLSDDDNESRAQQVEERVKNLELKLDEVSMGRKKADDTNEFRAKQVEKRVKNLELMELELNMCWKPKLDELEEFKLDSLNTKLEEISKEKKKADDADGSLVQQLEESVKNIELMVSHLKVEHGKKKNISSDDGFLLFD
;
A
#
# COMPACT_ATOMS: atom_id res chain seq x y z
N MET A 1 -5.96 8.18 26.91
CA MET A 1 -4.60 8.11 26.32
C MET A 1 -4.18 6.66 26.25
N TRP A 2 -3.73 6.20 25.07
CA TRP A 2 -3.31 4.82 24.87
C TRP A 2 -1.88 4.66 25.40
N ASN A 3 -1.76 3.96 26.53
CA ASN A 3 -0.53 3.62 27.27
C ASN A 3 0.15 4.77 28.02
N GLN A 4 0.36 4.58 29.33
CA GLN A 4 1.19 5.47 30.15
C GLN A 4 2.70 5.30 29.90
N ARG A 5 3.13 4.19 29.28
CA ARG A 5 4.55 3.93 28.97
C ARG A 5 4.83 4.15 27.47
N PRO A 6 5.96 4.79 27.12
CA PRO A 6 6.36 4.95 25.72
C PRO A 6 6.68 3.59 25.09
N SER A 7 6.41 3.45 23.80
CA SER A 7 6.85 2.28 23.02
C SER A 7 8.38 2.27 22.84
N PHE A 8 8.98 3.46 22.78
CA PHE A 8 10.43 3.62 22.69
C PHE A 8 10.84 4.99 23.21
N ARG A 9 12.02 5.06 23.84
CA ARG A 9 12.63 6.29 24.34
C ARG A 9 14.06 6.38 23.80
N PHE A 10 14.41 7.52 23.22
CA PHE A 10 15.69 7.74 22.57
C PHE A 10 16.33 9.02 23.08
N GLU A 11 17.56 8.94 23.58
CA GLU A 11 18.32 10.09 24.06
C GLU A 11 19.36 10.53 23.02
N ILE A 12 19.48 11.83 22.84
CA ILE A 12 20.46 12.44 21.93
C ILE A 12 21.26 13.47 22.72
N ASP A 13 22.51 13.13 23.03
CA ASP A 13 23.48 14.05 23.62
C ASP A 13 24.05 15.02 22.59
N ASN A 14 24.39 16.22 23.05
CA ASN A 14 24.94 17.32 22.26
C ASN A 14 24.07 17.60 21.02
N PHE A 15 22.75 17.72 21.22
CA PHE A 15 21.76 17.82 20.15
C PHE A 15 21.98 19.07 19.29
N SER A 16 22.31 20.20 19.91
CA SER A 16 22.51 21.48 19.21
C SER A 16 23.66 21.44 18.20
N GLU A 17 24.66 20.59 18.45
CA GLU A 17 25.82 20.39 17.58
C GLU A 17 25.54 19.48 16.39
N LYS A 18 24.47 18.69 16.41
CA LYS A 18 24.16 17.71 15.35
C LYS A 18 23.81 18.44 14.05
N LYS A 19 24.44 18.02 12.96
CA LYS A 19 24.26 18.60 11.62
C LYS A 19 23.60 17.64 10.63
N SER A 20 23.77 16.34 10.84
CA SER A 20 23.28 15.29 9.95
C SER A 20 21.96 14.71 10.43
N LEU A 21 21.24 14.07 9.51
CA LEU A 21 20.10 13.23 9.81
C LEU A 21 20.47 12.17 10.87
N ILE A 22 19.63 12.03 11.88
CA ILE A 22 19.81 11.02 12.95
C ILE A 22 18.70 10.00 12.79
N SER A 23 19.08 8.73 12.72
CA SER A 23 18.15 7.60 12.77
C SER A 23 18.19 6.97 14.15
N SER A 24 17.03 6.65 14.71
CA SER A 24 16.96 5.84 15.92
C SER A 24 17.43 4.42 15.65
N LYS A 25 17.71 3.68 16.73
CA LYS A 25 17.75 2.20 16.64
C LYS A 25 16.37 1.68 16.26
N THR A 26 16.31 0.53 15.61
CA THR A 26 15.06 -0.19 15.37
C THR A 26 14.49 -0.69 16.70
N PHE A 27 13.17 -0.58 16.87
CA PHE A 27 12.44 -1.03 18.05
C PHE A 27 11.13 -1.71 17.67
N VAL A 28 10.62 -2.57 18.53
CA VAL A 28 9.39 -3.35 18.27
C VAL A 28 8.22 -2.76 19.05
N SER A 29 7.10 -2.49 18.38
CA SER A 29 5.84 -2.12 19.02
C SER A 29 4.65 -2.66 18.23
N GLY A 30 3.68 -3.27 18.92
CA GLY A 30 2.51 -3.90 18.30
C GLY A 30 2.88 -4.99 17.28
N GLY A 31 3.93 -5.77 17.54
CA GLY A 31 4.42 -6.83 16.65
C GLY A 31 5.10 -6.34 15.37
N CYS A 32 5.30 -5.03 15.22
CA CYS A 32 5.94 -4.42 14.06
C CYS A 32 7.26 -3.76 14.47
N GLU A 33 8.23 -3.77 13.56
CA GLU A 33 9.51 -3.09 13.74
C GLU A 33 9.44 -1.67 13.18
N TRP A 34 9.91 -0.71 13.97
CA TRP A 34 9.86 0.71 13.68
C TRP A 34 11.22 1.34 13.90
N TYR A 35 11.48 2.45 13.23
CA TYR A 35 12.52 3.39 13.59
C TYR A 35 12.01 4.79 13.27
N PHE A 36 12.63 5.83 13.80
CA PHE A 36 12.30 7.20 13.40
C PHE A 36 13.56 7.94 12.95
N GLN A 37 13.34 8.99 12.16
CA GLN A 37 14.39 9.90 11.74
C GLN A 37 14.07 11.34 12.14
N ILE A 38 15.11 12.05 12.53
CA ILE A 38 15.07 13.46 12.93
C ILE A 38 16.18 14.20 12.20
N ASN A 39 15.87 15.37 11.65
CA ASN A 39 16.86 16.26 11.04
C ASN A 39 17.08 17.50 11.92
N PRO A 40 18.15 17.55 12.73
CA PRO A 40 18.36 18.59 13.74
C PRO A 40 18.46 20.03 13.18
N LYS A 41 18.81 20.20 11.90
CA LYS A 41 18.88 21.52 11.25
C LYS A 41 17.62 21.88 10.46
N GLY A 42 16.64 20.98 10.43
CA GLY A 42 15.53 21.09 9.50
C GLY A 42 15.98 20.91 8.05
N ASP A 43 15.02 21.07 7.16
CA ASP A 43 15.20 21.15 5.72
C ASP A 43 14.45 22.37 5.15
N ARG A 44 14.61 22.62 3.85
CA ARG A 44 13.93 23.74 3.16
C ARG A 44 12.40 23.66 3.23
N ILE A 45 11.84 22.47 3.42
CA ILE A 45 10.40 22.19 3.41
C ILE A 45 9.79 22.41 4.81
N SER A 46 10.59 22.17 5.85
CA SER A 46 10.23 22.32 7.27
C SER A 46 10.21 23.77 7.76
N ASP A 47 10.59 24.76 6.95
CA ASP A 47 10.47 26.18 7.28
C ASP A 47 11.13 26.53 8.63
N GLY A 48 12.35 26.03 8.82
CA GLY A 48 13.12 26.24 10.06
C GLY A 48 12.62 25.46 11.28
N HIS A 49 11.73 24.49 11.11
CA HIS A 49 11.28 23.59 12.18
C HIS A 49 12.01 22.25 12.13
N LEU A 50 11.88 21.49 13.21
CA LEU A 50 12.46 20.16 13.36
C LEU A 50 11.52 19.11 12.74
N PRO A 51 11.87 18.50 11.59
CA PRO A 51 11.10 17.40 11.02
C PRO A 51 11.38 16.10 11.77
N LEU A 52 10.32 15.34 12.05
CA LEU A 52 10.37 14.07 12.78
C LEU A 52 9.40 13.07 12.16
N TYR A 53 9.94 11.95 11.66
CA TYR A 53 9.18 10.95 10.91
C TYR A 53 9.39 9.55 11.46
N LEU A 54 8.29 8.83 11.66
CA LEU A 54 8.26 7.42 12.00
C LEU A 54 8.26 6.59 10.72
N TYR A 55 9.06 5.52 10.70
CA TYR A 55 9.23 4.62 9.58
C TYR A 55 8.97 3.18 10.03
N VAL A 56 8.42 2.38 9.11
CA VAL A 56 8.43 0.92 9.25
C VAL A 56 9.83 0.41 8.93
N ALA A 57 10.43 -0.32 9.87
CA ALA A 57 11.72 -0.96 9.65
C ALA A 57 11.57 -2.21 8.77
N ASN A 58 12.68 -2.68 8.21
CA ASN A 58 12.73 -3.92 7.44
C ASN A 58 11.71 -4.01 6.29
N SER A 59 11.31 -2.87 5.72
CA SER A 59 10.34 -2.78 4.60
C SER A 59 10.76 -3.59 3.38
N THR A 60 12.07 -3.79 3.18
CA THR A 60 12.67 -4.63 2.14
C THR A 60 12.50 -6.13 2.40
N THR A 61 12.19 -6.52 3.64
CA THR A 61 11.90 -7.91 4.00
C THR A 61 10.41 -8.23 4.09
N LEU A 62 9.57 -7.19 4.06
CA LEU A 62 8.12 -7.31 3.96
C LEU A 62 7.73 -7.60 2.51
N ARG A 63 6.67 -8.37 2.27
CA ARG A 63 6.29 -8.80 0.92
C ARG A 63 5.59 -7.67 0.17
N THR A 64 5.53 -7.81 -1.15
CA THR A 64 4.76 -6.91 -2.01
C THR A 64 3.33 -6.74 -1.47
N GLY A 65 2.89 -5.48 -1.37
CA GLY A 65 1.56 -5.16 -0.85
C GLY A 65 1.42 -5.10 0.67
N TRP A 66 2.52 -5.15 1.44
CA TRP A 66 2.45 -4.98 2.89
C TRP A 66 1.82 -3.65 3.30
N LYS A 67 1.08 -3.68 4.41
CA LYS A 67 0.40 -2.52 5.01
C LYS A 67 0.49 -2.58 6.53
N ARG A 68 0.65 -1.43 7.18
CA ARG A 68 0.50 -1.27 8.64
C ARG A 68 -0.40 -0.07 8.90
N SER A 69 -1.42 -0.23 9.71
CA SER A 69 -2.29 0.85 10.17
C SER A 69 -1.99 1.13 11.63
N ALA A 70 -1.52 2.34 11.96
CA ALA A 70 -1.13 2.68 13.33
C ALA A 70 -1.44 4.14 13.70
N ASN A 71 -1.84 4.34 14.96
CA ASN A 71 -1.83 5.65 15.59
C ASN A 71 -0.52 5.82 16.35
N TYR A 72 0.09 7.00 16.24
CA TYR A 72 1.29 7.31 16.99
C TYR A 72 1.33 8.79 17.36
N TYR A 73 2.15 9.11 18.34
CA TYR A 73 2.57 10.48 18.64
C TYR A 73 3.96 10.49 19.24
N PHE A 74 4.60 11.65 19.17
CA PHE A 74 5.91 11.92 19.74
C PHE A 74 5.78 12.84 20.94
N VAL A 75 6.66 12.64 21.92
CA VAL A 75 6.88 13.57 23.02
C VAL A 75 8.36 13.91 23.06
N LEU A 76 8.68 15.20 22.99
CA LEU A 76 10.04 15.72 23.11
C LEU A 76 10.23 16.21 24.53
N LEU A 77 11.26 15.71 25.19
CA LEU A 77 11.57 15.97 26.58
C LEU A 77 13.00 16.53 26.71
N ASN A 78 13.25 17.29 27.77
CA ASN A 78 14.62 17.59 28.20
C ASN A 78 15.13 16.53 29.19
N GLN A 79 16.35 16.71 29.71
CA GLN A 79 17.01 15.76 30.62
C GLN A 79 16.23 15.48 31.92
N SER A 80 15.46 16.43 32.43
CA SER A 80 14.61 16.29 33.62
C SER A 80 13.21 15.74 33.30
N ASP A 81 13.03 15.13 32.12
CA ASP A 81 11.75 14.65 31.59
C ASP A 81 10.67 15.74 31.48
N LYS A 82 11.08 17.01 31.42
CA LYS A 82 10.15 18.12 31.17
C LYS A 82 9.71 18.08 29.71
N GLU A 83 8.40 18.08 29.50
CA GLU A 83 7.80 18.14 28.17
C GLU A 83 8.09 19.49 27.48
N LEU A 84 8.79 19.42 26.36
CA LEU A 84 9.08 20.54 25.47
C LEU A 84 8.02 20.66 24.37
N HIS A 85 7.54 19.51 23.87
CA HIS A 85 6.52 19.43 22.84
C HIS A 85 5.87 18.05 22.80
N ARG A 86 4.60 18.02 22.42
CA ARG A 86 3.86 16.80 22.11
C ARG A 86 3.14 16.96 20.79
N SER A 87 3.36 16.00 19.90
CA SER A 87 2.70 16.01 18.60
C SER A 87 1.21 15.68 18.74
N PRO A 88 0.35 16.18 17.85
CA PRO A 88 -1.07 15.80 17.87
C PRO A 88 -1.24 14.31 17.58
N ILE A 89 -2.29 13.73 18.16
CA ILE A 89 -2.73 12.36 17.86
C ILE A 89 -3.77 12.46 16.76
N SER A 90 -3.51 11.82 15.61
CA SER A 90 -4.49 11.77 14.52
C SER A 90 -5.74 10.99 14.96
N LEU A 91 -6.93 11.47 14.59
CA LEU A 91 -8.20 10.79 14.82
C LEU A 91 -8.32 9.52 13.96
N SER A 92 -7.73 9.53 12.77
CA SER A 92 -7.59 8.40 11.86
C SER A 92 -6.18 7.80 11.94
N SER A 93 -6.07 6.50 11.68
CA SER A 93 -4.76 5.85 11.63
C SER A 93 -3.99 6.14 10.36
N ASN A 94 -2.67 6.16 10.53
CA ASN A 94 -1.73 6.31 9.44
C ASN A 94 -1.49 4.95 8.80
N LEU A 95 -1.69 4.88 7.49
CA LEU A 95 -1.46 3.68 6.69
C LEU A 95 -0.04 3.72 6.11
N PHE A 96 0.85 2.93 6.68
CA PHE A 96 2.20 2.71 6.18
C PHE A 96 2.18 1.58 5.15
N CYS A 97 2.89 1.76 4.04
CA CYS A 97 3.04 0.75 3.00
C CYS A 97 4.33 0.99 2.20
N ALA A 98 4.61 0.15 1.20
CA ALA A 98 5.80 0.32 0.37
C ALA A 98 5.89 1.70 -0.32
N LYS A 99 4.74 2.27 -0.76
CA LYS A 99 4.67 3.60 -1.39
C LYS A 99 4.84 4.74 -0.37
N THR A 100 4.37 4.53 0.86
CA THR A 100 4.41 5.51 1.95
C THR A 100 4.95 4.84 3.21
N PRO A 101 6.26 4.60 3.30
CA PRO A 101 6.85 3.83 4.40
C PRO A 101 7.00 4.67 5.68
N ALA A 102 6.71 5.97 5.60
CA ALA A 102 6.94 6.92 6.68
C ALA A 102 5.79 7.91 6.83
N TRP A 103 5.51 8.25 8.09
CA TRP A 103 4.57 9.29 8.47
C TRP A 103 5.17 10.12 9.60
N GLY A 104 4.91 11.42 9.63
CA GLY A 104 5.55 12.29 10.59
C GLY A 104 5.07 13.72 10.55
N PHE A 105 5.81 14.57 11.23
CA PHE A 105 5.54 16.00 11.33
C PHE A 105 6.71 16.75 10.74
N ALA A 106 6.47 17.45 9.63
CA ALA A 106 7.48 18.31 9.01
C ALA A 106 7.84 19.51 9.92
N LYS A 107 6.88 19.98 10.73
CA LYS A 107 7.04 21.11 11.62
C LYS A 107 6.66 20.71 13.06
N THR A 108 7.64 20.40 13.89
CA THR A 108 7.45 20.19 15.34
C THR A 108 7.84 21.46 16.12
N ILE A 109 9.08 21.53 16.61
CA ILE A 109 9.64 22.69 17.31
C ILE A 109 10.52 23.50 16.33
N PRO A 110 10.46 24.84 16.32
CA PRO A 110 11.43 25.67 15.62
C PRO A 110 12.88 25.33 16.01
N VAL A 111 13.77 25.16 15.03
CA VAL A 111 15.17 24.73 15.28
C VAL A 111 15.95 25.75 16.12
N ASN A 112 15.62 27.05 16.00
CA ASN A 112 16.25 28.11 16.79
C ASN A 112 15.99 27.96 18.30
N LYS A 113 14.90 27.32 18.73
CA LYS A 113 14.59 27.07 20.14
C LYS A 113 15.68 26.25 20.82
N PHE A 114 16.31 25.31 20.11
CA PHE A 114 17.38 24.49 20.67
C PHE A 114 18.66 25.29 20.94
N GLN A 115 18.82 26.49 20.38
CA GLN A 115 19.94 27.40 20.67
C GLN A 115 19.64 28.35 21.85
N GLU A 116 18.39 28.42 22.31
CA GLU A 116 18.02 29.28 23.44
C GLU A 116 18.62 28.72 24.73
N LYS A 117 19.32 29.58 25.48
CA LYS A 117 19.95 29.20 26.74
C LYS A 117 18.90 28.69 27.73
N GLY A 118 19.07 27.45 28.19
CA GLY A 118 18.17 26.80 29.13
C GLY A 118 17.00 26.05 28.52
N PHE A 119 16.86 26.00 27.18
CA PHE A 119 15.83 25.19 26.53
C PHE A 119 16.14 23.68 26.63
N LEU A 120 17.39 23.28 26.33
CA LEU A 120 17.91 21.93 26.58
C LEU A 120 18.85 21.93 27.79
N GLU A 121 18.60 21.01 28.72
CA GLU A 121 19.49 20.75 29.85
C GLU A 121 20.65 19.85 29.40
N LYS A 122 21.89 20.30 29.63
CA LYS A 122 23.13 19.65 29.17
C LYS A 122 23.13 19.30 27.67
N ASP A 123 22.44 20.13 26.88
CA ASP A 123 22.27 19.94 25.43
C ASP A 123 21.75 18.53 25.05
N ARG A 124 20.88 17.96 25.90
CA ARG A 124 20.28 16.64 25.66
C ARG A 124 18.82 16.77 25.27
N LEU A 125 18.46 16.16 24.14
CA LEU A 125 17.08 15.96 23.71
C LEU A 125 16.68 14.51 23.92
N ILE A 126 15.52 14.29 24.53
CA ILE A 126 14.90 12.97 24.66
C ILE A 126 13.65 12.94 23.78
N ILE A 127 13.47 11.85 23.05
CA ILE A 127 12.30 11.63 22.20
C ILE A 127 11.64 10.33 22.62
N GLU A 128 10.38 10.43 23.02
CA GLU A 128 9.51 9.30 23.28
C GLU A 128 8.53 9.11 22.11
N VAL A 129 8.35 7.84 21.73
CA VAL A 129 7.40 7.44 20.69
C VAL A 129 6.36 6.54 21.32
N HIS A 130 5.08 6.88 21.14
CA HIS A 130 3.97 6.03 21.53
C HIS A 130 3.28 5.55 20.26
N ILE A 131 3.16 4.23 20.12
CA ILE A 131 2.56 3.60 18.94
C ILE A 131 1.46 2.65 19.40
N LYS A 132 0.30 2.73 18.76
CA LYS A 132 -0.71 1.67 18.79
C LYS A 132 -0.96 1.20 17.36
N VAL A 133 -0.51 -0.02 17.09
CA VAL A 133 -0.81 -0.72 15.85
C VAL A 133 -2.27 -1.17 15.89
N ILE A 134 -3.02 -0.83 14.86
CA ILE A 134 -4.41 -1.23 14.66
C ILE A 134 -4.48 -2.48 13.79
N GLU A 135 -3.73 -2.49 12.69
CA GLU A 135 -3.70 -3.59 11.74
C GLU A 135 -2.31 -3.75 11.14
N ALA A 136 -1.90 -5.00 10.91
CA ALA A 136 -0.65 -5.31 10.25
C ALA A 136 -0.85 -6.44 9.23
N PHE A 137 -0.51 -6.17 7.98
CA PHE A 137 -0.57 -7.09 6.86
C PHE A 137 0.79 -7.19 6.17
N ASP A 138 1.35 -8.39 6.08
CA ASP A 138 2.72 -8.62 5.58
C ASP A 138 2.85 -8.70 4.05
N GLY A 139 1.74 -8.52 3.31
CA GLY A 139 1.68 -8.57 1.85
C GLY A 139 1.05 -9.87 1.33
N GLU A 140 0.54 -9.83 0.09
CA GLU A 140 0.00 -11.02 -0.58
C GLU A 140 1.13 -11.96 -1.00
N GLY A 141 0.90 -13.26 -0.80
CA GLY A 141 1.85 -14.30 -1.20
C GLY A 141 1.89 -14.46 -2.71
N GLY A 142 2.60 -13.57 -3.39
CA GLY A 142 3.16 -13.84 -4.71
C GLY A 142 4.29 -14.86 -4.57
N ASP A 143 4.04 -16.06 -5.07
CA ASP A 143 4.96 -17.18 -5.08
C ASP A 143 6.09 -16.94 -6.09
N VAL A 144 7.23 -16.31 -5.70
CA VAL A 144 8.53 -16.50 -6.38
C VAL A 144 9.70 -16.30 -5.40
N SER A 145 10.47 -17.38 -5.22
CA SER A 145 11.82 -17.49 -4.63
C SER A 145 11.96 -17.28 -3.10
N ASN A 146 11.78 -18.40 -2.38
CA ASN A 146 12.22 -18.56 -1.00
C ASN A 146 13.73 -18.36 -0.86
N ASN A 147 14.17 -17.27 -0.22
CA ASN A 147 15.43 -17.22 0.52
C ASN A 147 15.30 -16.56 1.90
N LYS A 148 14.16 -16.73 2.55
CA LYS A 148 14.09 -16.82 4.01
C LYS A 148 13.60 -18.22 4.35
N LYS A 149 14.51 -19.07 4.82
CA LYS A 149 14.20 -20.37 5.42
C LYS A 149 13.07 -20.17 6.44
N LYS A 150 11.80 -20.46 6.06
CA LYS A 150 10.83 -20.97 7.03
C LYS A 150 11.54 -22.17 7.64
N LYS A 151 11.86 -22.11 8.93
CA LYS A 151 12.65 -23.15 9.60
C LYS A 151 11.85 -24.44 9.54
N THR A 152 12.08 -25.22 8.49
CA THR A 152 11.57 -26.58 8.34
C THR A 152 12.54 -27.47 9.11
N ILE A 153 11.96 -28.40 9.86
CA ILE A 153 12.68 -29.40 10.62
C ILE A 153 12.49 -30.70 9.87
N ASP A 154 13.58 -31.42 9.63
CA ASP A 154 13.52 -32.75 9.04
C ASP A 154 13.07 -33.76 10.09
N ILE A 155 12.04 -34.55 9.77
CA ILE A 155 11.58 -35.68 10.58
C ILE A 155 11.51 -36.88 9.64
N ASN A 156 12.38 -37.87 9.89
CA ASN A 156 12.48 -39.11 9.11
C ASN A 156 12.54 -38.87 7.59
N GLY A 157 13.28 -37.84 7.15
CA GLY A 157 13.45 -37.49 5.74
C GLY A 157 12.36 -36.59 5.14
N PHE A 158 11.41 -36.11 5.95
CA PHE A 158 10.37 -35.15 5.56
C PHE A 158 10.62 -33.78 6.16
N GLN A 159 10.60 -32.73 5.34
CA GLN A 159 10.70 -31.36 5.80
C GLN A 159 9.33 -30.86 6.24
N VAL A 160 9.19 -30.52 7.52
CA VAL A 160 7.93 -30.07 8.09
C VAL A 160 8.10 -28.75 8.83
N PHE A 161 7.06 -27.93 8.83
CA PHE A 161 7.11 -26.66 9.54
C PHE A 161 7.18 -26.90 11.05
N ALA A 162 7.86 -26.01 11.79
CA ALA A 162 7.98 -26.10 13.24
C ALA A 162 6.64 -26.29 13.97
N SER A 163 5.55 -25.69 13.47
CA SER A 163 4.19 -25.84 14.02
C SER A 163 3.56 -27.22 13.81
N GLN A 164 4.13 -28.05 12.94
CA GLN A 164 3.67 -29.40 12.61
C GLN A 164 4.54 -30.50 13.23
N VAL A 165 5.73 -30.16 13.74
CA VAL A 165 6.74 -31.12 14.24
C VAL A 165 6.17 -32.10 15.25
N THR A 166 5.43 -31.63 16.26
CA THR A 166 4.86 -32.50 17.29
C THR A 166 3.86 -33.50 16.71
N LYS A 167 3.05 -33.08 15.73
CA LYS A 167 2.05 -33.95 15.10
C LYS A 167 2.71 -35.00 14.23
N VAL A 168 3.67 -34.59 13.40
CA VAL A 168 4.39 -35.48 12.50
C VAL A 168 5.27 -36.46 13.29
N GLY A 169 5.96 -35.97 14.32
CA GLY A 169 6.75 -36.82 15.22
C GLY A 169 5.89 -37.88 15.94
N LYS A 170 4.69 -37.51 16.38
CA LYS A 170 3.74 -38.48 16.96
C LYS A 170 3.34 -39.56 15.97
N ILE A 171 3.02 -39.21 14.73
CA ILE A 171 2.66 -40.17 13.66
C ILE A 171 3.78 -41.20 13.47
N PHE A 172 5.03 -40.78 13.35
CA PHE A 172 6.17 -41.70 13.19
C PHE A 172 6.50 -42.50 14.45
N THR A 173 6.08 -42.02 15.63
CA THR A 173 6.24 -42.77 16.88
C THR A 173 5.21 -43.89 16.99
N GLU A 174 3.96 -43.61 16.60
CA GLU A 174 2.85 -44.57 16.62
C GLU A 174 2.92 -45.54 15.43
N HIS A 175 3.43 -45.08 14.28
CA HIS A 175 3.56 -45.85 13.05
C HIS A 175 4.97 -45.66 12.44
N PRO A 176 6.00 -46.33 12.97
CA PRO A 176 7.37 -46.18 12.49
C PRO A 176 7.56 -46.61 11.03
N ASP A 177 6.72 -47.53 10.56
CA ASP A 177 6.78 -48.11 9.23
C ASP A 177 5.95 -47.36 8.17
N ILE A 178 5.28 -46.26 8.56
CA ILE A 178 4.29 -45.54 7.75
C ILE A 178 4.80 -45.10 6.38
N ALA A 179 6.10 -44.79 6.26
CA ALA A 179 6.71 -44.27 5.04
C ALA A 179 7.86 -45.15 4.51
N LEU A 180 7.91 -46.44 4.88
CA LEU A 180 8.99 -47.34 4.44
C LEU A 180 9.03 -47.53 2.92
N ASP A 181 7.86 -47.66 2.29
CA ASP A 181 7.74 -47.90 0.85
C ASP A 181 7.49 -46.60 0.06
N PHE A 182 7.71 -45.44 0.70
CA PHE A 182 7.43 -44.13 0.13
C PHE A 182 8.35 -43.82 -1.06
N LYS A 183 7.75 -43.69 -2.25
CA LYS A 183 8.48 -43.58 -3.53
C LYS A 183 9.04 -42.17 -3.82
N PRO A 184 8.33 -41.07 -3.52
CA PRO A 184 8.81 -39.75 -3.92
C PRO A 184 10.13 -39.32 -3.26
N THR A 185 11.07 -38.86 -4.09
CA THR A 185 12.42 -38.48 -3.64
C THR A 185 12.60 -36.97 -3.46
N LYS A 186 11.90 -36.15 -4.26
CA LYS A 186 11.97 -34.68 -4.21
C LYS A 186 11.38 -34.13 -2.91
N GLN A 187 12.07 -33.17 -2.29
CA GLN A 187 11.73 -32.69 -0.94
C GLN A 187 10.42 -31.90 -0.89
N GLU A 188 10.14 -31.13 -1.93
CA GLU A 188 8.92 -30.34 -2.08
C GLU A 188 7.71 -31.28 -2.19
N VAL A 189 7.89 -32.38 -2.93
CA VAL A 189 6.88 -33.41 -3.14
C VAL A 189 6.62 -34.18 -1.84
N LYS A 190 7.68 -34.60 -1.13
CA LYS A 190 7.60 -35.18 0.23
C LYS A 190 6.77 -34.31 1.18
N THR A 191 7.05 -33.01 1.16
CA THR A 191 6.36 -32.03 2.00
C THR A 191 4.89 -31.88 1.61
N ALA A 192 4.58 -31.87 0.31
CA ALA A 192 3.21 -31.80 -0.17
C ALA A 192 2.38 -32.99 0.30
N TYR A 193 2.87 -34.22 0.11
CA TYR A 193 2.18 -35.42 0.57
C TYR A 193 2.01 -35.49 2.09
N MET A 194 3.02 -35.07 2.86
CA MET A 194 2.91 -35.00 4.33
C MET A 194 1.79 -34.04 4.76
N ASN A 195 1.59 -32.93 4.05
CA ASN A 195 0.50 -32.00 4.34
C ASN A 195 -0.88 -32.58 3.98
N VAL A 196 -0.97 -33.41 2.93
CA VAL A 196 -2.20 -34.14 2.59
C VAL A 196 -2.50 -35.17 3.69
N LEU A 197 -1.51 -35.95 4.14
CA LEU A 197 -1.67 -36.91 5.24
C LEU A 197 -2.19 -36.23 6.52
N LEU A 198 -1.58 -35.11 6.93
CA LEU A 198 -2.03 -34.34 8.09
C LEU A 198 -3.47 -33.81 7.93
N ARG A 199 -3.89 -33.50 6.71
CA ARG A 199 -5.25 -33.02 6.40
C ARG A 199 -6.27 -34.15 6.52
N VAL A 200 -5.96 -35.34 6.01
CA VAL A 200 -6.80 -36.53 6.11
C VAL A 200 -6.98 -36.89 7.59
N ILE A 201 -5.89 -37.00 8.36
CA ILE A 201 -5.93 -37.26 9.81
C ILE A 201 -6.84 -36.26 10.53
N LYS A 202 -6.61 -34.95 10.31
CA LYS A 202 -7.44 -33.89 10.91
C LYS A 202 -8.91 -33.97 10.52
N THR A 203 -9.22 -34.51 9.34
CA THR A 203 -10.60 -34.67 8.88
C THR A 203 -11.28 -35.84 9.58
N LEU A 204 -10.58 -36.96 9.74
CA LEU A 204 -11.10 -38.16 10.41
C LEU A 204 -11.10 -38.06 11.94
N ASP A 205 -10.35 -37.13 12.52
CA ASP A 205 -10.40 -36.83 13.96
C ASP A 205 -11.65 -36.03 14.38
N LYS A 206 -12.47 -35.58 13.42
CA LYS A 206 -13.72 -34.87 13.74
C LYS A 206 -14.82 -35.86 14.13
N PRO A 207 -15.81 -35.42 14.95
CA PRO A 207 -16.96 -36.26 15.29
C PRO A 207 -17.66 -36.78 14.01
N PRO A 208 -17.98 -38.08 13.90
CA PRO A 208 -18.57 -38.68 12.70
C PRO A 208 -19.81 -37.94 12.18
N LYS A 209 -20.69 -37.52 13.10
CA LYS A 209 -21.91 -36.77 12.79
C LYS A 209 -21.69 -35.38 12.19
N SER A 210 -20.48 -34.82 12.33
CA SER A 210 -20.12 -33.49 11.79
C SER A 210 -19.55 -33.55 10.37
N LEU A 211 -19.33 -34.77 9.84
CA LEU A 211 -18.73 -35.00 8.53
C LEU A 211 -19.81 -35.22 7.48
N SER A 212 -19.71 -34.49 6.36
CA SER A 212 -20.56 -34.73 5.19
C SER A 212 -20.03 -35.88 4.34
N GLU A 213 -20.91 -36.54 3.60
CA GLU A 213 -20.57 -37.59 2.61
C GLU A 213 -19.46 -37.11 1.65
N THR A 214 -19.58 -35.88 1.13
CA THR A 214 -18.58 -35.28 0.23
C THR A 214 -17.20 -35.15 0.87
N ARG A 215 -17.12 -34.87 2.17
CA ARG A 215 -15.85 -34.79 2.89
C ARG A 215 -15.23 -36.16 3.12
N LEU A 216 -16.04 -37.18 3.37
CA LEU A 216 -15.58 -38.56 3.48
C LEU A 216 -15.07 -39.10 2.14
N ASN A 217 -15.81 -38.85 1.04
CA ASN A 217 -15.38 -39.25 -0.30
C ASN A 217 -14.07 -38.58 -0.70
N LYS A 218 -13.90 -37.29 -0.38
CA LYS A 218 -12.64 -36.58 -0.61
C LYS A 218 -11.50 -37.17 0.22
N ALA A 219 -11.73 -37.44 1.51
CA ALA A 219 -10.71 -38.05 2.36
C ALA A 219 -10.34 -39.46 1.88
N SER A 220 -11.31 -40.23 1.37
CA SER A 220 -11.10 -41.55 0.77
C SER A 220 -10.22 -41.49 -0.49
N SER A 221 -10.49 -40.53 -1.38
CA SER A 221 -9.66 -40.28 -2.57
C SER A 221 -8.23 -39.88 -2.18
N GLU A 222 -8.08 -38.87 -1.30
CA GLU A 222 -6.76 -38.41 -0.82
C GLU A 222 -6.00 -39.54 -0.09
N LEU A 223 -6.69 -40.42 0.63
CA LEU A 223 -6.09 -41.57 1.31
C LEU A 223 -5.58 -42.61 0.29
N SER A 224 -6.35 -42.89 -0.76
CA SER A 224 -5.96 -43.83 -1.82
C SER A 224 -4.71 -43.34 -2.56
N GLU A 225 -4.67 -42.05 -2.93
CA GLU A 225 -3.49 -41.43 -3.55
C GLU A 225 -2.23 -41.51 -2.67
N LEU A 226 -2.38 -41.36 -1.34
CA LEU A 226 -1.27 -41.50 -0.40
C LEU A 226 -0.75 -42.94 -0.32
N MET A 227 -1.63 -43.93 -0.41
CA MET A 227 -1.22 -45.34 -0.43
C MET A 227 -0.51 -45.70 -1.74
N ASP A 228 -0.95 -45.17 -2.88
CA ASP A 228 -0.33 -45.43 -4.19
C ASP A 228 1.14 -44.96 -4.25
N VAL A 229 1.44 -43.87 -3.56
CA VAL A 229 2.82 -43.35 -3.42
C VAL A 229 3.64 -44.06 -2.35
N GLY A 230 3.05 -45.01 -1.64
CA GLY A 230 3.75 -45.94 -0.75
C GLY A 230 3.65 -45.63 0.75
N PHE A 231 2.68 -44.83 1.19
CA PHE A 231 2.38 -44.76 2.63
C PHE A 231 1.58 -45.98 3.10
N LYS A 232 1.97 -46.56 4.25
CA LYS A 232 1.23 -47.63 4.93
C LYS A 232 0.18 -47.05 5.87
N LEU A 233 -1.05 -46.91 5.37
CA LEU A 233 -2.12 -46.18 6.05
C LEU A 233 -3.32 -47.07 6.42
N ASP A 234 -3.11 -48.36 6.65
CA ASP A 234 -4.18 -49.34 6.95
C ASP A 234 -5.00 -48.92 8.18
N TRP A 235 -4.34 -48.35 9.20
CA TRP A 235 -5.01 -47.83 10.39
C TRP A 235 -5.95 -46.65 10.10
N LEU A 236 -5.61 -45.76 9.14
CA LEU A 236 -6.49 -44.68 8.71
C LEU A 236 -7.63 -45.19 7.86
N LYS A 237 -7.39 -46.23 7.07
CA LYS A 237 -8.44 -46.90 6.29
C LYS A 237 -9.47 -47.52 7.23
N SER A 238 -9.05 -48.25 8.25
CA SER A 238 -9.96 -48.78 9.28
C SER A 238 -10.73 -47.68 10.01
N LYS A 239 -10.05 -46.58 10.37
CA LYS A 239 -10.70 -45.42 11.02
C LYS A 239 -11.73 -44.75 10.11
N LEU A 240 -11.48 -44.65 8.80
CA LEU A 240 -12.43 -44.11 7.84
C LEU A 240 -13.71 -44.96 7.75
N GLU A 241 -13.56 -46.29 7.72
CA GLU A 241 -14.70 -47.22 7.73
C GLU A 241 -15.52 -47.12 9.01
N GLU A 242 -14.85 -47.05 10.17
CA GLU A 242 -15.50 -46.85 11.47
C GLU A 242 -16.31 -45.55 11.50
N VAL A 243 -15.72 -44.43 11.06
CA VAL A 243 -16.40 -43.13 11.00
C VAL A 243 -17.59 -43.15 10.02
N SER A 244 -17.47 -43.88 8.91
CA SER A 244 -18.54 -44.06 7.93
C SER A 244 -19.72 -44.87 8.49
N LEU A 245 -19.42 -45.92 9.26
CA LEU A 245 -20.41 -46.76 9.94
C LEU A 245 -21.10 -46.03 11.09
N GLU A 246 -20.34 -45.33 11.94
CA GLU A 246 -20.86 -44.60 13.10
C GLU A 246 -21.82 -43.48 12.70
N ARG A 247 -21.58 -42.85 11.54
CA ARG A 247 -22.50 -41.84 10.97
C ARG A 247 -23.85 -42.41 10.54
N LYS A 248 -23.93 -43.72 10.25
CA LYS A 248 -25.15 -44.40 9.82
C LYS A 248 -25.98 -44.95 10.97
N LYS A 249 -25.48 -44.90 12.21
CA LYS A 249 -26.25 -45.33 13.39
C LYS A 249 -27.34 -44.30 13.71
N PRO A 250 -28.62 -44.71 13.86
CA PRO A 250 -29.66 -43.82 14.34
C PRO A 250 -29.37 -43.42 15.79
N ASP A 251 -29.73 -42.18 16.14
CA ASP A 251 -29.67 -41.71 17.52
C ASP A 251 -30.72 -42.45 18.36
N VAL A 252 -30.29 -43.45 19.11
CA VAL A 252 -31.13 -44.15 20.08
C VAL A 252 -31.02 -43.41 21.41
N ASP A 253 -31.94 -42.47 21.63
CA ASP A 253 -32.50 -42.25 22.96
C ASP A 253 -33.50 -43.38 23.22
N GLY A 254 -33.46 -43.94 24.43
CA GLY A 254 -34.06 -45.23 24.72
C GLY A 254 -35.59 -45.24 24.57
N SER A 255 -36.13 -46.31 23.97
CA SER A 255 -37.38 -46.97 24.38
C SER A 255 -37.64 -48.24 23.54
N GLN A 256 -37.75 -49.35 24.28
CA GLN A 256 -38.54 -50.57 24.04
C GLN A 256 -38.69 -51.17 22.63
N LEU A 257 -38.03 -52.33 22.49
CA LEU A 257 -38.61 -53.63 22.09
C LEU A 257 -40.10 -53.66 21.71
N SER A 258 -40.37 -54.18 20.52
CA SER A 258 -41.41 -55.20 20.30
C SER A 258 -40.92 -56.14 19.19
N ASP A 259 -40.47 -57.33 19.60
CA ASP A 259 -39.84 -58.35 18.76
C ASP A 259 -40.84 -59.23 17.97
N ASP A 260 -42.13 -58.89 17.87
CA ASP A 260 -43.14 -59.80 17.32
C ASP A 260 -43.49 -59.61 15.82
N ASP A 261 -42.99 -58.59 15.12
CA ASP A 261 -43.38 -58.31 13.72
C ASP A 261 -42.36 -58.74 12.64
N ASN A 262 -41.17 -59.22 13.02
CA ASN A 262 -40.10 -59.50 12.06
C ASN A 262 -40.02 -60.97 11.63
N GLU A 263 -40.56 -61.90 12.42
CA GLU A 263 -40.49 -63.34 12.14
C GLU A 263 -41.55 -63.77 11.11
N SER A 264 -42.79 -63.27 11.20
CA SER A 264 -43.83 -63.51 10.18
C SER A 264 -43.54 -62.89 8.81
N ARG A 265 -42.71 -61.84 8.74
CA ARG A 265 -42.28 -61.24 7.47
C ARG A 265 -41.13 -61.99 6.81
N PHE A 266 -40.37 -62.77 7.58
CA PHE A 266 -39.26 -63.56 7.06
C PHE A 266 -39.76 -64.82 6.33
N GLU A 267 -40.76 -65.49 6.89
CA GLU A 267 -41.39 -66.67 6.26
C GLU A 267 -42.16 -66.33 4.96
N GLU A 268 -42.80 -65.16 4.88
CA GLU A 268 -43.45 -64.70 3.64
C GLU A 268 -42.42 -64.37 2.54
N VAL A 269 -41.26 -63.83 2.92
CA VAL A 269 -40.18 -63.52 1.99
C VAL A 269 -39.50 -64.80 1.50
N GLU A 270 -39.33 -65.81 2.35
CA GLU A 270 -38.70 -67.09 1.98
C GLU A 270 -39.56 -67.91 0.98
N GLU A 271 -40.88 -67.95 1.17
CA GLU A 271 -41.81 -68.57 0.21
C GLU A 271 -41.84 -67.83 -1.13
N ARG A 272 -41.74 -66.49 -1.11
CA ARG A 272 -41.66 -65.68 -2.34
C ARG A 272 -40.37 -65.87 -3.11
N VAL A 273 -39.25 -66.11 -2.43
CA VAL A 273 -37.95 -66.41 -3.09
C VAL A 273 -38.00 -67.78 -3.77
N LYS A 274 -38.55 -68.82 -3.11
CA LYS A 274 -38.72 -70.16 -3.72
C LYS A 274 -39.61 -70.14 -4.96
N HIS A 275 -40.68 -69.33 -4.97
CA HIS A 275 -41.55 -69.18 -6.13
C HIS A 275 -40.90 -68.43 -7.31
N ILE A 276 -39.96 -67.53 -7.02
CA ILE A 276 -39.22 -66.79 -8.05
C ILE A 276 -38.13 -67.67 -8.66
N GLU A 277 -37.47 -68.53 -7.88
CA GLU A 277 -36.48 -69.49 -8.40
C GLU A 277 -37.11 -70.49 -9.38
N LEU A 278 -38.29 -71.04 -9.07
CA LEU A 278 -39.01 -71.96 -9.96
C LEU A 278 -39.44 -71.30 -11.28
N LYS A 279 -39.81 -70.01 -11.25
CA LYS A 279 -40.12 -69.24 -12.47
C LYS A 279 -38.88 -68.89 -13.29
N LEU A 280 -37.72 -68.74 -12.65
CA LEU A 280 -36.46 -68.47 -13.34
C LEU A 280 -36.02 -69.69 -14.15
N ASP A 281 -36.18 -70.90 -13.60
CA ASP A 281 -35.86 -72.15 -14.29
C ASP A 281 -36.77 -72.41 -15.52
N GLU A 282 -38.05 -72.03 -15.42
CA GLU A 282 -39.02 -72.14 -16.53
C GLU A 282 -38.73 -71.14 -17.67
N VAL A 283 -38.26 -69.93 -17.34
CA VAL A 283 -37.83 -68.92 -18.33
C VAL A 283 -36.47 -69.26 -18.95
N SER A 284 -35.62 -70.01 -18.23
CA SER A 284 -34.29 -70.45 -18.70
C SER A 284 -34.37 -71.52 -19.81
N LEU A 285 -35.41 -72.35 -19.80
CA LEU A 285 -35.66 -73.34 -20.85
C LEU A 285 -36.30 -72.75 -22.12
N GLY A 286 -37.02 -71.62 -22.00
CA GLY A 286 -37.68 -70.95 -23.13
C GLY A 286 -36.80 -70.01 -23.97
N ARG A 287 -35.59 -69.64 -23.52
CA ARG A 287 -34.72 -68.65 -24.20
C ARG A 287 -33.67 -69.21 -25.15
N LYS A 288 -33.63 -70.51 -25.44
CA LYS A 288 -32.63 -71.10 -26.34
C LYS A 288 -32.88 -70.92 -27.85
N LEU A 289 -33.78 -70.02 -28.27
CA LEU A 289 -34.11 -69.79 -29.69
C LEU A 289 -33.94 -68.34 -30.19
N SER A 290 -33.32 -67.42 -29.42
CA SER A 290 -33.13 -66.01 -29.88
C SER A 290 -31.75 -65.38 -29.63
N ASP A 291 -30.74 -66.16 -29.22
CA ASP A 291 -29.46 -65.58 -28.78
C ASP A 291 -28.49 -65.23 -29.93
N ASP A 292 -28.56 -65.92 -31.08
CA ASP A 292 -27.63 -65.70 -32.21
C ASP A 292 -27.83 -64.34 -32.91
N ASP A 293 -29.07 -63.85 -33.01
CA ASP A 293 -29.38 -62.57 -33.64
C ASP A 293 -29.00 -61.36 -32.75
N ASN A 294 -29.09 -61.52 -31.43
CA ASN A 294 -28.72 -60.47 -30.48
C ASN A 294 -27.20 -60.36 -30.28
N GLU A 295 -26.47 -61.47 -30.30
CA GLU A 295 -25.00 -61.43 -30.23
C GLU A 295 -24.39 -60.77 -31.48
N SER A 296 -24.96 -61.07 -32.66
CA SER A 296 -24.56 -60.46 -33.93
C SER A 296 -24.83 -58.95 -33.97
N ARG A 297 -25.95 -58.50 -33.38
CA ARG A 297 -26.27 -57.07 -33.24
C ARG A 297 -25.38 -56.39 -32.20
N ALA A 298 -25.08 -57.06 -31.08
CA ALA A 298 -24.20 -56.53 -30.03
C ALA A 298 -22.78 -56.28 -30.56
N LYS A 299 -22.19 -57.23 -31.30
CA LYS A 299 -20.88 -57.08 -31.94
C LYS A 299 -20.82 -55.89 -32.92
N ARG A 300 -21.86 -55.70 -33.73
CA ARG A 300 -21.95 -54.56 -34.66
C ARG A 300 -22.08 -53.21 -33.93
N VAL A 301 -22.79 -53.19 -32.80
CA VAL A 301 -22.88 -51.98 -31.96
C VAL A 301 -21.54 -51.69 -31.31
N GLU A 302 -20.84 -52.71 -30.83
CA GLU A 302 -19.54 -52.55 -30.18
C GLU A 302 -18.46 -52.02 -31.15
N GLU A 303 -18.44 -52.48 -32.41
CA GLU A 303 -17.55 -51.90 -33.43
C GLU A 303 -17.89 -50.43 -33.74
N ARG A 304 -19.18 -50.07 -33.80
CA ARG A 304 -19.61 -48.69 -34.00
C ARG A 304 -19.28 -47.79 -32.82
N VAL A 305 -19.33 -48.32 -31.60
CA VAL A 305 -18.90 -47.60 -30.39
C VAL A 305 -17.39 -47.33 -30.44
N LYS A 306 -16.57 -48.32 -30.82
CA LYS A 306 -15.12 -48.14 -30.98
C LYS A 306 -14.76 -47.09 -32.06
N ASP A 307 -15.47 -47.08 -33.20
CA ASP A 307 -15.26 -46.07 -34.25
C ASP A 307 -15.66 -44.65 -33.79
N LEU A 308 -16.73 -44.54 -32.99
CA LEU A 308 -17.16 -43.26 -32.43
C LEU A 308 -16.23 -42.76 -31.33
N GLU A 309 -15.66 -43.63 -30.51
CA GLU A 309 -14.62 -43.29 -29.52
C GLU A 309 -13.38 -42.71 -30.20
N LEU A 310 -12.89 -43.34 -31.28
CA LEU A 310 -11.75 -42.84 -32.05
C LEU A 310 -12.03 -41.45 -32.66
N LYS A 311 -13.23 -41.22 -33.20
CA LYS A 311 -13.63 -39.90 -33.72
C LYS A 311 -13.78 -38.84 -32.63
N LEU A 312 -14.23 -39.24 -31.45
CA LEU A 312 -14.30 -38.36 -30.28
C LEU A 312 -12.90 -37.96 -29.81
N ASP A 313 -11.95 -38.88 -29.81
CA ASP A 313 -10.55 -38.60 -29.48
C ASP A 313 -9.92 -37.62 -30.47
N GLU A 314 -10.16 -37.80 -31.77
CA GLU A 314 -9.67 -36.91 -32.84
C GLU A 314 -10.27 -35.49 -32.74
N VAL A 315 -11.58 -35.38 -32.47
CA VAL A 315 -12.25 -34.09 -32.22
C VAL A 315 -11.78 -33.45 -30.91
N SER A 316 -11.51 -34.25 -29.88
CA SER A 316 -10.97 -33.75 -28.60
C SER A 316 -9.55 -33.19 -28.76
N PHE A 317 -8.74 -33.83 -29.60
CA PHE A 317 -7.38 -33.40 -29.91
C PHE A 317 -7.38 -32.10 -30.73
N GLY A 318 -8.26 -31.99 -31.73
CA GLY A 318 -8.45 -30.76 -32.50
C GLY A 318 -8.95 -29.58 -31.67
N ARG A 319 -9.85 -29.81 -30.70
CA ARG A 319 -10.29 -28.76 -29.76
C ARG A 319 -9.17 -28.32 -28.81
N LYS A 320 -8.38 -29.25 -28.29
CA LYS A 320 -7.22 -28.92 -27.43
C LYS A 320 -6.22 -28.01 -28.14
N LEU A 321 -5.88 -28.28 -29.40
CA LEU A 321 -4.99 -27.41 -30.18
C LEU A 321 -5.55 -25.99 -30.36
N SER A 322 -6.86 -25.86 -30.61
CA SER A 322 -7.53 -24.56 -30.72
C SER A 322 -7.64 -23.82 -29.38
N ASP A 323 -7.80 -24.55 -28.28
CA ASP A 323 -7.90 -23.98 -26.93
C ASP A 323 -6.52 -23.53 -26.45
N ASP A 324 -5.45 -24.28 -26.74
CA ASP A 324 -4.06 -23.89 -26.45
C ASP A 324 -3.64 -22.63 -27.23
N ASP A 325 -4.03 -22.50 -28.50
CA ASP A 325 -3.79 -21.29 -29.31
C ASP A 325 -4.56 -20.07 -28.78
N ASN A 326 -5.79 -20.28 -28.31
CA ASN A 326 -6.59 -19.22 -27.68
C ASN A 326 -6.06 -18.84 -26.29
N GLU A 327 -5.55 -19.79 -25.52
CA GLU A 327 -4.92 -19.54 -24.22
C GLU A 327 -3.60 -18.77 -24.38
N SER A 328 -2.78 -19.14 -25.36
CA SER A 328 -1.56 -18.41 -25.74
C SER A 328 -1.86 -16.96 -26.15
N ARG A 329 -2.90 -16.75 -26.97
CA ARG A 329 -3.37 -15.39 -27.33
C ARG A 329 -3.92 -14.63 -26.13
N ALA A 330 -4.64 -15.29 -25.22
CA ALA A 330 -5.17 -14.67 -24.01
C ALA A 330 -4.05 -14.22 -23.07
N GLN A 331 -3.03 -15.05 -22.87
CA GLN A 331 -1.83 -14.72 -22.09
C GLN A 331 -1.08 -13.53 -22.70
N GLN A 332 -0.92 -13.50 -24.04
CA GLN A 332 -0.29 -12.38 -24.73
C GLN A 332 -1.09 -11.07 -24.59
N VAL A 333 -2.42 -11.13 -24.63
CA VAL A 333 -3.29 -9.96 -24.41
C VAL A 333 -3.19 -9.50 -22.96
N GLU A 334 -3.19 -10.41 -21.99
CA GLU A 334 -3.07 -10.09 -20.57
C GLU A 334 -1.73 -9.40 -20.26
N GLU A 335 -0.63 -9.87 -20.85
CA GLU A 335 0.68 -9.24 -20.71
C GLU A 335 0.72 -7.84 -21.33
N ARG A 336 0.07 -7.65 -22.49
CA ARG A 336 -0.07 -6.32 -23.11
C ARG A 336 -0.92 -5.38 -22.28
N VAL A 337 -1.99 -5.86 -21.64
CA VAL A 337 -2.83 -5.06 -20.73
C VAL A 337 -2.02 -4.64 -19.50
N LYS A 338 -1.29 -5.56 -18.86
CA LYS A 338 -0.39 -5.26 -17.74
C LYS A 338 0.65 -4.18 -18.10
N ASN A 339 1.24 -4.27 -19.29
CA ASN A 339 2.21 -3.29 -19.76
C ASN A 339 1.57 -1.91 -20.04
N LEU A 340 0.35 -1.87 -20.55
CA LEU A 340 -0.39 -0.62 -20.75
C LEU A 340 -0.82 0.03 -19.43
N GLU A 341 -1.20 -0.75 -18.42
CA GLU A 341 -1.49 -0.25 -17.07
C GLU A 341 -0.27 0.42 -16.45
N LEU A 342 0.92 -0.21 -16.55
CA LEU A 342 2.17 0.38 -16.09
C LEU A 342 2.49 1.71 -16.78
N LYS A 343 2.30 1.79 -18.11
CA LYS A 343 2.49 3.04 -18.86
C LYS A 343 1.47 4.12 -18.47
N LEU A 344 0.23 3.74 -18.18
CA LEU A 344 -0.79 4.68 -17.73
C LEU A 344 -0.44 5.26 -16.35
N ASP A 345 0.07 4.43 -15.44
CA ASP A 345 0.56 4.85 -14.12
C ASP A 345 1.77 5.80 -14.22
N GLU A 346 2.71 5.54 -15.14
CA GLU A 346 3.84 6.43 -15.42
C GLU A 346 3.38 7.79 -15.95
N VAL A 347 2.45 7.80 -16.92
CA VAL A 347 1.89 9.04 -17.47
C VAL A 347 1.10 9.81 -16.41
N SER A 348 0.34 9.11 -15.56
CA SER A 348 -0.40 9.68 -14.43
C SER A 348 0.53 10.33 -13.41
N MET A 349 1.62 9.65 -13.03
CA MET A 349 2.66 10.22 -12.16
C MET A 349 3.37 11.40 -12.80
N GLY A 350 3.66 11.34 -14.10
CA GLY A 350 4.28 12.44 -14.85
C GLY A 350 3.42 13.71 -14.82
N ARG A 351 2.10 13.58 -15.04
CA ARG A 351 1.16 14.71 -14.95
C ARG A 351 1.09 15.29 -13.54
N LYS A 352 0.98 14.45 -12.51
CA LYS A 352 1.00 14.90 -11.10
C LYS A 352 2.25 15.68 -10.74
N LYS A 353 3.43 15.21 -11.17
CA LYS A 353 4.70 15.93 -10.96
C LYS A 353 4.71 17.30 -11.64
N ALA A 354 4.16 17.40 -12.84
CA ALA A 354 4.06 18.66 -13.56
C ALA A 354 3.10 19.64 -12.85
N ASP A 355 1.95 19.16 -12.39
CA ASP A 355 0.97 19.96 -11.65
C ASP A 355 1.54 20.47 -10.32
N ASP A 356 2.18 19.60 -9.53
CA ASP A 356 2.81 19.99 -8.26
C ASP A 356 3.95 21.03 -8.48
N THR A 357 4.71 20.87 -9.57
CA THR A 357 5.79 21.81 -9.94
C THR A 357 5.22 23.17 -10.36
N ASN A 358 4.13 23.17 -11.12
CA ASN A 358 3.45 24.39 -11.54
C ASN A 358 2.80 25.10 -10.35
N GLU A 359 2.20 24.37 -9.40
CA GLU A 359 1.63 24.94 -8.18
C GLU A 359 2.72 25.57 -7.29
N PHE A 360 3.88 24.93 -7.17
CA PHE A 360 5.03 25.49 -6.46
C PHE A 360 5.54 26.79 -7.13
N ARG A 361 5.67 26.80 -8.46
CA ARG A 361 6.06 28.00 -9.21
C ARG A 361 5.03 29.12 -9.04
N ALA A 362 3.74 28.80 -9.08
CA ALA A 362 2.66 29.78 -8.89
C ALA A 362 2.71 30.43 -7.49
N LYS A 363 2.89 29.64 -6.43
CA LYS A 363 3.06 30.17 -5.05
C LYS A 363 4.30 31.04 -4.90
N GLN A 364 5.39 30.69 -5.59
CA GLN A 364 6.62 31.49 -5.58
C GLN A 364 6.43 32.83 -6.32
N VAL A 365 5.70 32.83 -7.44
CA VAL A 365 5.34 34.06 -8.17
C VAL A 365 4.42 34.94 -7.34
N GLU A 366 3.39 34.37 -6.71
CA GLU A 366 2.46 35.11 -5.84
C GLU A 366 3.20 35.80 -4.68
N LYS A 367 4.17 35.12 -4.06
CA LYS A 367 5.01 35.72 -3.01
C LYS A 367 5.87 36.88 -3.53
N ARG A 368 6.40 36.77 -4.76
CA ARG A 368 7.17 37.86 -5.38
C ARG A 368 6.29 39.05 -5.72
N VAL A 369 5.07 38.82 -6.22
CA VAL A 369 4.08 39.88 -6.49
C VAL A 369 3.74 40.64 -5.21
N LYS A 370 3.40 39.93 -4.11
CA LYS A 370 3.11 40.58 -2.81
C LYS A 370 4.29 41.40 -2.27
N ASN A 371 5.52 40.92 -2.46
CA ASN A 371 6.70 41.68 -2.06
C ASN A 371 6.92 42.93 -2.92
N LEU A 372 6.63 42.85 -4.23
CA LEU A 372 6.72 44.00 -5.13
C LEU A 372 5.63 45.04 -4.81
N GLU A 373 4.40 44.61 -4.52
CA GLU A 373 3.32 45.48 -4.04
C GLU A 373 3.72 46.19 -2.74
N LEU A 374 4.38 45.48 -1.81
CA LEU A 374 4.86 46.06 -0.56
C LEU A 374 5.96 47.11 -0.81
N MET A 375 6.92 46.82 -1.70
CA MET A 375 7.96 47.76 -2.09
C MET A 375 7.39 48.99 -2.81
N GLU A 376 6.39 48.81 -3.66
CA GLU A 376 5.71 49.91 -4.35
C GLU A 376 4.96 50.81 -3.36
N LEU A 377 4.30 50.22 -2.35
CA LEU A 377 3.68 50.96 -1.25
C LEU A 377 4.73 51.74 -0.44
N GLU A 378 5.86 51.14 -0.09
CA GLU A 378 6.95 51.81 0.63
C GLU A 378 7.57 52.96 -0.20
N LEU A 379 7.76 52.75 -1.51
CA LEU A 379 8.22 53.79 -2.43
C LEU A 379 7.22 54.94 -2.51
N ASN A 380 5.93 54.64 -2.71
CA ASN A 380 4.87 55.66 -2.75
C ASN A 380 4.74 56.41 -1.42
N MET A 381 4.91 55.76 -0.27
CA MET A 381 4.81 56.43 1.02
C MET A 381 6.04 57.28 1.36
N CYS A 382 7.24 56.83 0.99
CA CYS A 382 8.48 57.46 1.46
C CYS A 382 9.07 58.48 0.46
N TRP A 383 8.82 58.30 -0.83
CA TRP A 383 9.42 59.12 -1.89
C TRP A 383 8.44 60.11 -2.52
N LYS A 384 7.15 59.77 -2.58
CA LYS A 384 6.12 60.66 -3.17
C LYS A 384 5.95 61.97 -2.40
N PRO A 385 5.84 61.98 -1.05
CA PRO A 385 5.75 63.24 -0.31
C PRO A 385 7.00 64.11 -0.44
N LYS A 386 8.18 63.47 -0.53
CA LYS A 386 9.45 64.19 -0.73
C LYS A 386 9.58 64.76 -2.14
N LEU A 387 9.00 64.10 -3.13
CA LEU A 387 8.95 64.59 -4.51
C LEU A 387 7.99 65.78 -4.60
N ASP A 388 6.82 65.67 -3.96
CA ASP A 388 5.81 66.72 -3.90
C ASP A 388 6.34 67.95 -3.13
N GLU A 389 7.00 67.77 -1.97
CA GLU A 389 7.68 68.85 -1.23
C GLU A 389 8.78 69.52 -2.05
N LEU A 390 9.57 68.74 -2.80
CA LEU A 390 10.66 69.30 -3.60
C LEU A 390 10.14 70.08 -4.82
N GLU A 391 9.03 69.63 -5.40
CA GLU A 391 8.33 70.36 -6.47
C GLU A 391 7.67 71.63 -5.94
N GLU A 392 6.97 71.56 -4.82
CA GLU A 392 6.33 72.71 -4.15
C GLU A 392 7.37 73.76 -3.73
N PHE A 393 8.45 73.34 -3.06
CA PHE A 393 9.52 74.24 -2.62
C PHE A 393 10.25 74.92 -3.80
N LYS A 394 10.47 74.20 -4.91
CA LYS A 394 11.06 74.78 -6.12
C LYS A 394 10.11 75.75 -6.82
N LEU A 395 8.81 75.43 -6.86
CA LEU A 395 7.81 76.31 -7.48
C LEU A 395 7.64 77.60 -6.68
N ASP A 396 7.56 77.51 -5.35
CA ASP A 396 7.42 78.67 -4.46
C ASP A 396 8.68 79.54 -4.50
N SER A 397 9.87 78.94 -4.53
CA SER A 397 11.13 79.68 -4.67
C SER A 397 11.19 80.43 -6.00
N LEU A 398 10.74 79.81 -7.10
CA LEU A 398 10.70 80.45 -8.42
C LEU A 398 9.63 81.54 -8.51
N ASN A 399 8.43 81.30 -7.96
CA ASN A 399 7.35 82.29 -7.91
C ASN A 399 7.75 83.51 -7.07
N THR A 400 8.43 83.30 -5.93
CA THR A 400 8.92 84.39 -5.10
C THR A 400 9.94 85.24 -5.85
N LYS A 401 10.89 84.61 -6.56
CA LYS A 401 11.87 85.32 -7.41
C LYS A 401 11.18 86.06 -8.56
N LEU A 402 10.15 85.48 -9.17
CA LEU A 402 9.38 86.12 -10.24
C LEU A 402 8.63 87.36 -9.71
N GLU A 403 8.06 87.29 -8.51
CA GLU A 403 7.40 88.42 -7.83
C GLU A 403 8.38 89.52 -7.43
N GLU A 404 9.59 89.17 -6.97
CA GLU A 404 10.66 90.15 -6.73
C GLU A 404 11.08 90.85 -8.02
N ILE A 405 11.31 90.10 -9.08
CA ILE A 405 11.63 90.60 -10.43
C ILE A 405 10.50 91.50 -10.98
N SER A 406 9.24 91.11 -10.78
CA SER A 406 8.06 91.89 -11.18
C SER A 406 7.96 93.21 -10.40
N LYS A 407 8.26 93.20 -9.10
CA LYS A 407 8.34 94.40 -8.26
C LYS A 407 9.51 95.30 -8.63
N GLU A 408 10.66 94.74 -8.98
CA GLU A 408 11.81 95.50 -9.50
C GLU A 408 11.51 96.10 -10.87
N LYS A 409 10.82 95.38 -11.76
CA LYS A 409 10.35 95.92 -13.04
C LYS A 409 9.39 97.11 -12.84
N LYS A 410 8.41 97.00 -11.93
CA LYS A 410 7.53 98.13 -11.58
C LYS A 410 8.27 99.32 -10.96
N LYS A 411 9.42 99.12 -10.32
CA LYS A 411 10.29 100.21 -9.83
C LYS A 411 11.18 100.80 -10.92
N ALA A 412 11.54 100.01 -11.95
CA ALA A 412 12.35 100.44 -13.09
C ALA A 412 11.54 101.16 -14.19
N ASP A 413 10.22 100.96 -14.25
CA ASP A 413 9.32 101.78 -15.09
C ASP A 413 9.35 103.27 -14.69
N ASP A 414 9.81 103.59 -13.47
CA ASP A 414 10.08 104.95 -12.99
C ASP A 414 11.57 105.37 -13.06
N ALA A 415 12.49 104.48 -13.45
CA ALA A 415 13.92 104.80 -13.64
C ALA A 415 14.69 103.80 -14.53
N ASP A 416 15.13 104.30 -15.68
CA ASP A 416 16.24 103.83 -16.54
C ASP A 416 16.04 102.53 -17.37
N GLY A 417 15.90 102.70 -18.69
CA GLY A 417 15.56 101.64 -19.66
C GLY A 417 16.64 100.58 -19.90
N SER A 418 17.88 100.77 -19.42
CA SER A 418 18.95 99.77 -19.54
C SER A 418 18.78 98.58 -18.60
N LEU A 419 18.14 98.76 -17.44
CA LEU A 419 17.88 97.66 -16.49
C LEU A 419 16.72 96.78 -16.97
N VAL A 420 15.74 97.38 -17.66
CA VAL A 420 14.58 96.67 -18.20
C VAL A 420 14.99 95.62 -19.23
N GLN A 421 15.97 95.91 -20.09
CA GLN A 421 16.49 94.93 -21.07
C GLN A 421 17.21 93.74 -20.42
N GLN A 422 18.04 93.96 -19.40
CA GLN A 422 18.70 92.87 -18.67
C GLN A 422 17.70 91.99 -17.92
N LEU A 423 16.67 92.60 -17.31
CA LEU A 423 15.59 91.88 -16.65
C LEU A 423 14.79 91.03 -17.67
N GLU A 424 14.50 91.57 -18.85
CA GLU A 424 13.75 90.88 -19.90
C GLU A 424 14.51 89.68 -20.51
N GLU A 425 15.84 89.78 -20.65
CA GLU A 425 16.69 88.64 -21.02
C GLU A 425 16.76 87.56 -19.93
N SER A 426 16.81 87.97 -18.66
CA SER A 426 16.82 87.02 -17.54
C SER A 426 15.51 86.24 -17.43
N VAL A 427 14.37 86.89 -17.67
CA VAL A 427 13.05 86.25 -17.69
C VAL A 427 12.94 85.25 -18.83
N LYS A 428 13.39 85.61 -20.05
CA LYS A 428 13.44 84.68 -21.20
C LYS A 428 14.30 83.44 -20.93
N ASN A 429 15.44 83.60 -20.25
CA ASN A 429 16.28 82.46 -19.88
C ASN A 429 15.62 81.55 -18.86
N ILE A 430 14.89 82.11 -17.89
CA ILE A 430 14.14 81.33 -16.90
C ILE A 430 12.97 80.59 -17.57
N GLU A 431 12.23 81.23 -18.49
CA GLU A 431 11.17 80.59 -19.27
C GLU A 431 11.69 79.43 -20.13
N LEU A 432 12.89 79.57 -20.72
CA LEU A 432 13.59 78.50 -21.44
C LEU A 432 13.95 77.34 -20.53
N MET A 433 14.49 77.62 -19.34
CA MET A 433 14.83 76.57 -18.35
C MET A 433 13.58 75.82 -17.87
N VAL A 434 12.48 76.52 -17.60
CA VAL A 434 11.20 75.91 -17.19
C VAL A 434 10.63 75.04 -18.32
N SER A 435 10.75 75.47 -19.58
CA SER A 435 10.32 74.69 -20.74
C SER A 435 11.14 73.41 -20.91
N HIS A 436 12.46 73.48 -20.73
CA HIS A 436 13.35 72.31 -20.82
C HIS A 436 13.07 71.29 -19.72
N LEU A 437 12.79 71.75 -18.51
CA LEU A 437 12.41 70.89 -17.38
C LEU A 437 11.06 70.19 -17.59
N LYS A 438 10.06 70.87 -18.19
CA LYS A 438 8.78 70.25 -18.56
C LYS A 438 8.94 69.12 -19.59
N VAL A 439 9.84 69.29 -20.57
CA VAL A 439 10.12 68.27 -21.59
C VAL A 439 10.81 67.04 -20.98
N GLU A 440 11.79 67.23 -20.10
CA GLU A 440 12.44 66.11 -19.39
C GLU A 440 11.46 65.33 -18.50
N HIS A 441 10.53 66.01 -17.84
CA HIS A 441 9.49 65.37 -17.04
C HIS A 441 8.58 64.47 -17.91
N GLY A 442 8.21 64.92 -19.11
CA GLY A 442 7.45 64.11 -20.08
C GLY A 442 8.19 62.85 -20.53
N LYS A 443 9.52 62.91 -20.70
CA LYS A 443 10.34 61.76 -21.09
C LYS A 443 10.44 60.69 -19.99
N LYS A 444 10.57 61.10 -18.71
CA LYS A 444 10.61 60.15 -17.58
C LYS A 444 9.29 59.39 -17.39
N LYS A 445 8.15 59.99 -17.74
CA LYS A 445 6.83 59.35 -17.64
C LYS A 445 6.61 58.23 -18.67
N ASN A 446 7.26 58.30 -19.83
CA ASN A 446 7.14 57.28 -20.89
C ASN A 446 8.10 56.09 -20.72
N ILE A 447 9.18 56.23 -19.94
CA ILE A 447 10.16 55.14 -19.75
C ILE A 447 9.66 54.09 -18.73
N SER A 448 8.68 54.41 -17.86
CA SER A 448 8.17 53.44 -16.88
C SER A 448 7.07 52.51 -17.41
N SER A 449 6.72 52.56 -18.71
CA SER A 449 5.60 51.80 -19.28
C SER A 449 6.02 50.62 -20.17
N ASP A 450 7.26 50.52 -20.63
CA ASP A 450 7.61 49.66 -21.78
C ASP A 450 8.73 48.61 -21.56
N ASP A 451 9.34 48.49 -20.38
CA ASP A 451 10.35 47.43 -20.18
C ASP A 451 9.70 46.09 -19.82
N GLY A 452 9.47 45.35 -20.90
CA GLY A 452 8.82 44.06 -20.99
C GLY A 452 9.49 42.92 -20.22
N PHE A 453 8.62 42.07 -19.68
CA PHE A 453 8.89 40.67 -19.39
C PHE A 453 9.48 39.95 -20.62
N LEU A 454 10.76 39.60 -20.57
CA LEU A 454 11.31 38.52 -21.39
C LEU A 454 11.35 37.24 -20.54
N LEU A 455 10.35 36.38 -20.76
CA LEU A 455 10.37 34.97 -20.36
C LEU A 455 11.34 34.23 -21.29
N PHE A 456 12.40 33.66 -20.71
CA PHE A 456 13.16 32.60 -21.34
C PHE A 456 12.47 31.27 -21.05
N ASP A 457 12.16 30.54 -22.13
CA ASP A 457 11.60 29.17 -22.16
C ASP A 457 12.52 28.13 -21.51
#